data_AF-A0A8J4S2F5-F1
#
_entry.id   AF-A0A8J4S2F5-F1
#
_cell.length_a   1.000
_cell.length_b   1.000
_cell.length_c   1.000
_cell.angle_alpha   90.00
_cell.angle_beta   90.00
_cell.angle_gamma   90.00
#
_symmetry.space_group_name_H-M   'P 1'
#
loop_
_entity.id
_entity.type
_entity.pdbx_description
1 polymer ?
#
loop_
_entity_poly.entity_id
_entity_poly.type
_entity_poly.pdbx_seq_one_letter_code
_entity_poly.pdbx_strand_id
1 'polypeptide(L)'
;MQETATAASAPGRSKLERKKARLNRRKIAAQVERDALAREVEAARVAAISKSRLRRLPPWLPPADTEGATMLQALNDPSRYVATRVGEDMLRYCAYTQRVVDAARAHIDAAIAHIADGVKKIWPHASVACFGSYSTGLWLPTSDVDVVVIGLSNSEDRDVPTRFVPDGVKALEQLARELRPQHTWVERVDVFLREKALNSAFTGGLSSYAVTLLAVFLMEMQRHEDEENESDGELKLKETSGERDARKLGQLLLDFLEYYGMSFDYRITGLSLKPEAFGVYALAPHLSITNGLPLMPQLVIDDPVYQNGQHNAAAGAFALARVVAALENGYYALWFHRPTQFTPTPLCQLLHWSGHQAQNANTPS
;
A
#
# COMPACT_ATOMS: atom_id res chain seq x y z
N MET A 1 -53.16 26.33 -74.73
CA MET A 1 -53.00 24.87 -74.68
C MET A 1 -53.62 24.38 -73.39
N GLN A 2 -54.63 23.51 -73.50
CA GLN A 2 -55.18 22.75 -72.38
C GLN A 2 -54.09 21.84 -71.81
N GLU A 3 -53.99 21.77 -70.48
CA GLU A 3 -53.65 20.51 -69.83
C GLU A 3 -54.28 20.46 -68.43
N THR A 4 -55.32 19.64 -68.35
CA THR A 4 -55.99 19.19 -67.14
C THR A 4 -55.08 18.20 -66.41
N ALA A 5 -54.50 18.59 -65.27
CA ALA A 5 -53.86 17.66 -64.35
C ALA A 5 -54.86 17.25 -63.26
N THR A 6 -55.44 16.06 -63.46
CA THR A 6 -56.31 15.35 -62.53
C THR A 6 -55.63 15.11 -61.18
N ALA A 7 -56.29 15.51 -60.09
CA ALA A 7 -55.87 15.22 -58.72
C ALA A 7 -55.93 13.72 -58.43
N ALA A 8 -54.78 13.05 -58.41
CA ALA A 8 -54.64 11.67 -57.95
C ALA A 8 -54.64 11.63 -56.42
N SER A 9 -55.77 11.19 -55.86
CA SER A 9 -55.94 10.82 -54.45
C SER A 9 -54.92 9.75 -54.03
N ALA A 10 -54.07 10.07 -53.05
CA ALA A 10 -53.17 9.07 -52.45
C ALA A 10 -54.00 7.96 -51.77
N PRO A 11 -53.67 6.67 -51.94
CA PRO A 11 -54.46 5.58 -51.38
C PRO A 11 -54.38 5.66 -49.84
N GLY A 12 -55.53 5.95 -49.22
CA GLY A 12 -55.63 6.03 -47.78
C GLY A 12 -55.33 4.68 -47.14
N ARG A 13 -54.22 4.59 -46.38
CA ARG A 13 -53.88 3.42 -45.54
C ARG A 13 -55.13 2.85 -44.87
N SER A 14 -55.32 1.54 -44.94
CA SER A 14 -56.56 0.91 -44.49
C SER A 14 -56.80 1.21 -43.01
N LYS A 15 -58.08 1.27 -42.58
CA LYS A 15 -58.43 1.51 -41.17
C LYS A 15 -57.66 0.59 -40.20
N LEU A 16 -57.37 -0.64 -40.64
CA LEU A 16 -56.61 -1.62 -39.87
C LEU A 16 -55.12 -1.24 -39.74
N GLU A 17 -54.48 -0.75 -40.80
CA GLU A 17 -53.08 -0.31 -40.78
C GLU A 17 -52.89 0.92 -39.88
N ARG A 18 -53.83 1.88 -39.94
CA ARG A 18 -53.82 3.06 -39.04
C ARG A 18 -53.97 2.63 -37.57
N LYS A 19 -54.84 1.65 -37.31
CA LYS A 19 -55.03 1.08 -35.96
C LYS A 19 -53.77 0.35 -35.47
N LYS A 20 -53.11 -0.46 -36.32
CA LYS A 20 -51.84 -1.13 -36.01
C LYS A 20 -50.70 -0.13 -35.78
N ALA A 21 -50.58 0.92 -36.59
CA ALA A 21 -49.58 1.96 -36.42
C ALA A 21 -49.78 2.75 -35.11
N ARG A 22 -51.03 3.07 -34.74
CA ARG A 22 -51.35 3.71 -33.46
C ARG A 22 -51.01 2.80 -32.28
N LEU A 23 -51.31 1.52 -32.37
CA LEU A 23 -50.95 0.54 -31.35
C LEU A 23 -49.43 0.41 -31.20
N ASN A 24 -48.69 0.36 -32.31
CA ASN A 24 -47.23 0.29 -32.28
C ASN A 24 -46.61 1.54 -31.66
N ARG A 25 -47.10 2.74 -32.01
CA ARG A 25 -46.66 4.00 -31.37
C ARG A 25 -46.92 4.00 -29.87
N ARG A 26 -48.09 3.49 -29.41
CA ARG A 26 -48.38 3.35 -27.97
C ARG A 26 -47.45 2.35 -27.29
N LYS A 27 -47.11 1.23 -27.94
CA LYS A 27 -46.15 0.26 -27.41
C LYS A 27 -44.75 0.84 -27.27
N ILE A 28 -44.28 1.57 -28.29
CA ILE A 28 -42.98 2.25 -28.28
C ILE A 28 -42.96 3.31 -27.18
N ALA A 29 -44.00 4.16 -27.08
CA ALA A 29 -44.09 5.18 -26.03
C ALA A 29 -44.07 4.55 -24.61
N ALA A 30 -44.84 3.49 -24.40
CA ALA A 30 -44.86 2.78 -23.11
C ALA A 30 -43.54 2.06 -22.80
N GLN A 31 -42.78 1.64 -23.82
CA GLN A 31 -41.45 1.06 -23.62
C GLN A 31 -40.43 2.15 -23.24
N VAL A 32 -40.45 3.29 -23.93
CA VAL A 32 -39.58 4.44 -23.61
C VAL A 32 -39.82 4.94 -22.18
N GLU A 33 -41.08 5.00 -21.75
CA GLU A 33 -41.44 5.39 -20.39
C GLU A 33 -40.94 4.39 -19.34
N ARG A 34 -41.07 3.07 -19.61
CA ARG A 34 -40.52 2.02 -18.74
C ARG A 34 -38.98 2.06 -18.67
N ASP A 35 -38.32 2.26 -19.80
CA ASP A 35 -36.86 2.35 -19.86
C ASP A 35 -36.35 3.62 -19.15
N ALA A 36 -37.09 4.74 -19.23
CA ALA A 36 -36.78 5.96 -18.50
C ALA A 36 -36.89 5.75 -16.98
N LEU A 37 -37.97 5.12 -16.51
CA LEU A 37 -38.15 4.80 -15.10
C LEU A 37 -37.06 3.84 -14.59
N ALA A 38 -36.70 2.82 -15.38
CA ALA A 38 -35.63 1.88 -15.02
C ALA A 38 -34.27 2.59 -14.87
N ARG A 39 -33.96 3.56 -15.73
CA ARG A 39 -32.74 4.38 -15.61
C ARG A 39 -32.75 5.26 -14.37
N GLU A 40 -33.90 5.85 -14.02
CA GLU A 40 -34.02 6.69 -12.83
C GLU A 40 -33.86 5.88 -11.54
N VAL A 41 -34.44 4.67 -11.48
CA VAL A 41 -34.27 3.74 -10.35
C VAL A 41 -32.81 3.31 -10.21
N GLU A 42 -32.14 2.96 -11.32
CA GLU A 42 -30.72 2.59 -11.27
C GLU A 42 -29.84 3.79 -10.90
N ALA A 43 -30.13 4.99 -11.42
CA ALA A 43 -29.43 6.21 -11.03
C ALA A 43 -29.60 6.52 -9.53
N ALA A 44 -30.81 6.34 -8.98
CA ALA A 44 -31.08 6.49 -7.56
C ALA A 44 -30.33 5.43 -6.73
N ARG A 45 -30.26 4.19 -7.19
CA ARG A 45 -29.50 3.10 -6.57
C ARG A 45 -28.00 3.41 -6.57
N VAL A 46 -27.43 3.83 -7.70
CA VAL A 46 -26.03 4.24 -7.83
C VAL A 46 -25.74 5.44 -6.94
N ALA A 47 -26.64 6.43 -6.89
CA ALA A 47 -26.52 7.58 -6.01
C ALA A 47 -26.57 7.20 -4.52
N ALA A 48 -27.40 6.23 -4.13
CA ALA A 48 -27.47 5.71 -2.76
C ALA A 48 -26.22 4.88 -2.40
N ILE A 49 -25.72 4.07 -3.33
CA ILE A 49 -24.45 3.33 -3.17
C ILE A 49 -23.28 4.32 -3.07
N SER A 50 -23.25 5.35 -3.90
CA SER A 50 -22.24 6.40 -3.87
C SER A 50 -22.30 7.17 -2.54
N LYS A 51 -23.48 7.67 -2.13
CA LYS A 51 -23.67 8.36 -0.84
C LYS A 51 -23.30 7.49 0.37
N SER A 52 -23.59 6.18 0.33
CA SER A 52 -23.25 5.27 1.43
C SER A 52 -21.78 4.85 1.45
N ARG A 53 -21.08 4.82 0.30
CA ARG A 53 -19.62 4.63 0.23
C ARG A 53 -18.85 5.89 0.62
N LEU A 54 -19.33 7.06 0.20
CA LEU A 54 -18.70 8.38 0.47
C LEU A 54 -18.83 8.85 1.93
N ARG A 55 -19.66 8.20 2.75
CA ARG A 55 -19.82 8.49 4.18
C ARG A 55 -19.08 7.52 5.10
N ARG A 56 -18.42 6.49 4.55
CA ARG A 56 -17.67 5.56 5.39
C ARG A 56 -16.40 6.23 5.85
N LEU A 57 -16.23 6.35 7.15
CA LEU A 57 -14.94 6.66 7.72
C LEU A 57 -14.01 5.45 7.56
N PRO A 58 -12.69 5.67 7.48
CA PRO A 58 -11.71 4.61 7.59
C PRO A 58 -11.98 3.68 8.78
N PRO A 59 -11.65 2.37 8.67
CA PRO A 59 -12.06 1.37 9.66
C PRO A 59 -11.37 1.50 11.03
N TRP A 60 -10.26 2.23 11.11
CA TRP A 60 -9.59 2.55 12.39
C TRP A 60 -10.19 3.79 13.08
N LEU A 61 -11.10 4.50 12.42
CA LEU A 61 -11.84 5.61 13.00
C LEU A 61 -13.18 5.11 13.56
N PRO A 62 -13.66 5.70 14.67
CA PRO A 62 -14.95 5.36 15.24
C PRO A 62 -16.09 5.66 14.26
N PRO A 63 -17.25 5.02 14.44
CA PRO A 63 -18.46 5.37 13.69
C PRO A 63 -18.84 6.84 13.92
N ALA A 64 -19.67 7.39 13.03
CA ALA A 64 -20.12 8.78 13.08
C ALA A 64 -21.18 9.04 14.18
N ASP A 65 -20.96 8.53 15.39
CA ASP A 65 -21.74 8.86 16.58
C ASP A 65 -21.14 10.08 17.31
N THR A 66 -21.71 10.45 18.46
CA THR A 66 -21.28 11.63 19.23
C THR A 66 -19.82 11.54 19.70
N GLU A 67 -19.36 10.35 20.04
CA GLU A 67 -17.99 10.11 20.48
C GLU A 67 -17.02 10.21 19.30
N GLY A 68 -17.36 9.60 18.17
CA GLY A 68 -16.58 9.71 16.94
C GLY A 68 -16.51 11.12 16.38
N ALA A 69 -17.60 11.90 16.47
CA ALA A 69 -17.61 13.30 16.09
C ALA A 69 -16.66 14.14 16.95
N THR A 70 -16.66 13.92 18.27
CA THR A 70 -15.76 14.63 19.21
C THR A 70 -14.29 14.28 18.92
N MET A 71 -14.01 13.01 18.66
CA MET A 71 -12.66 12.55 18.30
C MET A 71 -12.18 13.18 16.98
N LEU A 72 -13.02 13.17 15.94
CA LEU A 72 -12.69 13.80 14.66
C LEU A 72 -12.47 15.30 14.81
N GLN A 73 -13.22 15.97 15.68
CA GLN A 73 -12.97 17.38 15.99
C GLN A 73 -11.59 17.57 16.63
N ALA A 74 -11.21 16.73 17.60
CA ALA A 74 -9.90 16.79 18.25
C ALA A 74 -8.74 16.50 17.28
N LEU A 75 -8.89 15.53 16.38
CA LEU A 75 -7.90 15.20 15.35
C LEU A 75 -7.72 16.30 14.30
N ASN A 76 -8.70 17.18 14.16
CA ASN A 76 -8.71 18.25 13.17
C ASN A 76 -8.58 19.65 13.75
N ASP A 77 -8.46 19.78 15.08
CA ASP A 77 -8.31 21.06 15.76
C ASP A 77 -7.00 21.76 15.35
N PRO A 78 -7.05 22.88 14.60
CA PRO A 78 -5.84 23.54 14.12
C PRO A 78 -5.03 24.23 15.24
N SER A 79 -5.59 24.37 16.44
CA SER A 79 -4.86 24.91 17.60
C SER A 79 -3.90 23.88 18.21
N ARG A 80 -4.13 22.59 17.94
CA ARG A 80 -3.26 21.49 18.40
C ARG A 80 -2.10 21.29 17.43
N TYR A 81 -0.94 21.02 17.98
CA TYR A 81 0.24 20.73 17.18
C TYR A 81 0.00 19.55 16.23
N VAL A 82 0.46 19.68 14.97
CA VAL A 82 0.19 18.68 13.92
C VAL A 82 0.77 17.32 14.26
N ALA A 83 1.95 17.26 14.90
CA ALA A 83 2.55 16.01 15.35
C ALA A 83 1.64 15.25 16.33
N THR A 84 1.04 15.94 17.30
CA THR A 84 0.09 15.32 18.24
C THR A 84 -1.12 14.75 17.49
N ARG A 85 -1.70 15.52 16.56
CA ARG A 85 -2.89 15.09 15.81
C ARG A 85 -2.62 13.87 14.94
N VAL A 86 -1.56 13.89 14.13
CA VAL A 86 -1.22 12.76 13.25
C VAL A 86 -0.77 11.54 14.07
N GLY A 87 -0.02 11.73 15.15
CA GLY A 87 0.42 10.64 16.01
C GLY A 87 -0.73 9.93 16.73
N GLU A 88 -1.72 10.66 17.22
CA GLU A 88 -2.94 10.05 17.79
C GLU A 88 -3.70 9.21 16.75
N ASP A 89 -3.76 9.68 15.51
CA ASP A 89 -4.38 8.95 14.40
C ASP A 89 -3.57 7.70 14.04
N MET A 90 -2.24 7.81 14.00
CA MET A 90 -1.32 6.69 13.77
C MET A 90 -1.45 5.61 14.85
N LEU A 91 -1.52 5.97 16.13
CA LEU A 91 -1.72 4.99 17.21
C LEU A 91 -3.03 4.21 17.04
N ARG A 92 -4.10 4.87 16.57
CA ARG A 92 -5.37 4.20 16.25
C ARG A 92 -5.22 3.28 15.04
N TYR A 93 -4.56 3.74 13.99
CA TYR A 93 -4.27 2.91 12.82
C TYR A 93 -3.45 1.67 13.19
N CYS A 94 -2.41 1.82 14.01
CA CYS A 94 -1.59 0.72 14.52
C CYS A 94 -2.42 -0.25 15.37
N ALA A 95 -3.23 0.25 16.30
CA ALA A 95 -4.09 -0.59 17.14
C ALA A 95 -5.12 -1.37 16.32
N TYR A 96 -5.72 -0.73 15.30
CA TYR A 96 -6.62 -1.39 14.36
C TYR A 96 -5.90 -2.51 13.59
N THR A 97 -4.77 -2.15 12.98
CA THR A 97 -3.96 -3.06 12.17
C THR A 97 -3.49 -4.27 12.97
N GLN A 98 -3.01 -4.06 14.19
CA GLN A 98 -2.56 -5.12 15.08
C GLN A 98 -3.68 -6.14 15.35
N ARG A 99 -4.90 -5.68 15.63
CA ARG A 99 -6.05 -6.59 15.86
C ARG A 99 -6.36 -7.44 14.63
N VAL A 100 -6.31 -6.85 13.43
CA VAL A 100 -6.59 -7.58 12.18
C VAL A 100 -5.47 -8.59 11.89
N VAL A 101 -4.22 -8.19 12.09
CA VAL A 101 -3.03 -9.02 11.94
C VAL A 101 -3.05 -10.20 12.93
N ASP A 102 -3.34 -9.94 14.20
CA ASP A 102 -3.40 -10.98 15.24
C ASP A 102 -4.48 -12.03 14.93
N ALA A 103 -5.64 -11.59 14.41
CA ALA A 103 -6.71 -12.50 14.00
C ALA A 103 -6.31 -13.37 12.79
N ALA A 104 -5.52 -12.84 11.85
CA ALA A 104 -5.08 -13.55 10.66
C ALA A 104 -3.85 -14.45 10.90
N ARG A 105 -3.04 -14.17 11.92
CA ARG A 105 -1.76 -14.85 12.18
C ARG A 105 -1.87 -16.36 12.23
N ALA A 106 -2.85 -16.90 12.96
CA ALA A 106 -3.03 -18.35 13.09
C ALA A 106 -3.29 -19.04 11.74
N HIS A 107 -4.03 -18.39 10.83
CA HIS A 107 -4.29 -18.92 9.49
C HIS A 107 -3.04 -18.87 8.60
N ILE A 108 -2.25 -17.81 8.71
CA ILE A 108 -0.99 -17.67 7.97
C ILE A 108 0.04 -18.70 8.47
N ASP A 109 0.19 -18.86 9.78
CA ASP A 109 1.08 -19.87 10.37
C ASP A 109 0.70 -21.29 9.92
N ALA A 110 -0.60 -21.60 9.85
CA ALA A 110 -1.08 -22.87 9.32
C ALA A 110 -0.73 -23.06 7.84
N ALA A 111 -0.88 -22.00 7.01
CA ALA A 111 -0.49 -22.04 5.61
C ALA A 111 1.02 -22.29 5.43
N ILE A 112 1.87 -21.62 6.22
CA ILE A 112 3.32 -21.83 6.23
C ILE A 112 3.65 -23.28 6.64
N ALA A 113 2.96 -23.83 7.63
CA ALA A 113 3.14 -25.22 8.05
C ALA A 113 2.78 -26.21 6.91
N HIS A 114 1.68 -25.97 6.18
CA HIS A 114 1.31 -26.78 5.02
C HIS A 114 2.34 -26.70 3.88
N ILE A 115 2.90 -25.51 3.62
CA ILE A 115 4.00 -25.34 2.67
C ILE A 115 5.23 -26.12 3.13
N ALA A 116 5.60 -26.02 4.42
CA ALA A 116 6.73 -26.73 5.00
C ALA A 116 6.58 -28.26 4.91
N ASP A 117 5.38 -28.79 5.13
CA ASP A 117 5.09 -30.21 4.95
C ASP A 117 5.22 -30.64 3.48
N GLY A 118 4.73 -29.82 2.54
CA GLY A 118 4.90 -30.06 1.11
C GLY A 118 6.37 -30.08 0.70
N VAL A 119 7.16 -29.12 1.19
CA VAL A 119 8.61 -29.05 0.97
C VAL A 119 9.30 -30.30 1.53
N LYS A 120 9.00 -30.71 2.77
CA LYS A 120 9.62 -31.90 3.38
C LYS A 120 9.26 -33.22 2.69
N LYS A 121 8.06 -33.34 2.12
CA LYS A 121 7.65 -34.51 1.33
C LYS A 121 8.50 -34.68 0.07
N ILE A 122 8.83 -33.57 -0.60
CA ILE A 122 9.64 -33.58 -1.83
C ILE A 122 11.14 -33.62 -1.50
N TRP A 123 11.56 -32.81 -0.53
CA TRP A 123 12.94 -32.62 -0.10
C TRP A 123 13.07 -32.75 1.43
N PRO A 124 13.28 -33.98 1.95
CA PRO A 124 13.28 -34.23 3.40
C PRO A 124 14.37 -33.50 4.21
N HIS A 125 15.42 -33.02 3.55
CA HIS A 125 16.53 -32.27 4.13
C HIS A 125 16.33 -30.76 4.08
N ALA A 126 15.35 -30.28 3.30
CA ALA A 126 15.07 -28.88 3.16
C ALA A 126 14.24 -28.36 4.34
N SER A 127 14.40 -27.07 4.64
CA SER A 127 13.60 -26.36 5.62
C SER A 127 12.95 -25.14 5.00
N VAL A 128 11.96 -24.60 5.70
CA VAL A 128 11.18 -23.44 5.27
C VAL A 128 11.32 -22.36 6.34
N ALA A 129 11.66 -21.15 5.91
CA ALA A 129 11.75 -19.98 6.78
C ALA A 129 10.98 -18.81 6.16
N CYS A 130 10.39 -17.97 7.01
CA CYS A 130 9.77 -16.73 6.56
C CYS A 130 10.82 -15.63 6.41
N PHE A 131 10.55 -14.67 5.53
CA PHE A 131 11.35 -13.46 5.36
C PHE A 131 10.43 -12.23 5.24
N GLY A 132 11.00 -11.04 5.16
CA GLY A 132 10.26 -9.81 4.89
C GLY A 132 9.35 -9.38 6.04
N SER A 133 8.27 -8.69 5.70
CA SER A 133 7.39 -8.02 6.67
C SER A 133 6.74 -8.98 7.66
N TYR A 134 6.49 -10.24 7.27
CA TYR A 134 5.92 -11.24 8.17
C TYR A 134 6.90 -11.58 9.29
N SER A 135 8.16 -11.85 8.94
CA SER A 135 9.20 -12.21 9.90
C SER A 135 9.58 -11.07 10.85
N THR A 136 9.49 -9.81 10.40
CA THR A 136 9.79 -8.65 11.25
C THR A 136 8.59 -8.17 12.08
N GLY A 137 7.40 -8.75 11.87
CA GLY A 137 6.17 -8.30 12.51
C GLY A 137 5.62 -6.96 11.97
N LEU A 138 6.16 -6.45 10.87
CA LEU A 138 5.76 -5.18 10.24
C LEU A 138 4.74 -5.36 9.09
N TRP A 139 4.12 -6.53 8.98
CA TRP A 139 3.15 -6.83 7.94
C TRP A 139 1.79 -6.22 8.23
N LEU A 140 1.10 -5.84 7.16
CA LEU A 140 -0.25 -5.30 7.17
C LEU A 140 -1.24 -6.38 6.70
N PRO A 141 -2.56 -6.23 6.90
CA PRO A 141 -3.56 -7.24 6.54
C PRO A 141 -3.57 -7.64 5.06
N THR A 142 -3.03 -6.78 4.19
CA THR A 142 -2.93 -6.98 2.74
C THR A 142 -1.50 -7.29 2.29
N SER A 143 -0.56 -7.46 3.23
CA SER A 143 0.83 -7.81 2.91
C SER A 143 0.93 -9.26 2.45
N ASP A 144 1.82 -9.49 1.50
CA ASP A 144 2.24 -10.83 1.13
C ASP A 144 3.08 -11.47 2.25
N VAL A 145 3.17 -12.80 2.23
CA VAL A 145 3.99 -13.59 3.15
C VAL A 145 5.11 -14.25 2.35
N ASP A 146 6.32 -13.73 2.51
CA ASP A 146 7.51 -14.23 1.83
C ASP A 146 8.11 -15.43 2.55
N VAL A 147 8.36 -16.50 1.81
CA VAL A 147 8.88 -17.76 2.32
C VAL A 147 10.07 -18.22 1.49
N VAL A 148 11.15 -18.64 2.15
CA VAL A 148 12.35 -19.19 1.53
C VAL A 148 12.49 -20.68 1.86
N VAL A 149 12.85 -21.47 0.84
CA VAL A 149 13.20 -22.88 1.00
C VAL A 149 14.72 -22.99 1.10
N ILE A 150 15.21 -23.48 2.23
CA ILE A 150 16.64 -23.60 2.55
C ILE A 150 17.06 -25.06 2.35
N GLY A 151 18.28 -25.28 1.85
CA GLY A 151 18.84 -26.62 1.61
C GLY A 151 18.88 -27.05 0.14
N LEU A 152 18.40 -26.19 -0.76
CA LEU A 152 18.45 -26.37 -2.21
C LEU A 152 19.39 -25.32 -2.82
N SER A 153 20.27 -25.72 -3.74
CA SER A 153 21.14 -24.81 -4.50
C SER A 153 20.89 -24.92 -5.99
N ASN A 154 21.18 -23.84 -6.71
CA ASN A 154 21.28 -23.86 -8.17
C ASN A 154 22.77 -23.90 -8.60
N SER A 155 23.05 -23.66 -9.88
CA SER A 155 24.41 -23.78 -10.44
C SER A 155 25.34 -22.61 -10.08
N GLU A 156 24.76 -21.55 -9.51
CA GLU A 156 25.42 -20.32 -9.11
C GLU A 156 25.77 -20.34 -7.61
N ASP A 157 25.02 -21.09 -6.79
CA ASP A 157 25.23 -21.22 -5.34
C ASP A 157 26.22 -22.35 -5.00
N ARG A 158 27.53 -22.05 -5.04
CA ARG A 158 28.60 -23.05 -4.79
C ARG A 158 29.02 -23.20 -3.32
N ASP A 159 28.62 -22.26 -2.45
CA ASP A 159 29.25 -22.08 -1.14
C ASP A 159 28.42 -22.60 0.04
N VAL A 160 27.27 -23.26 -0.20
CA VAL A 160 26.39 -23.77 0.86
C VAL A 160 26.20 -25.28 0.72
N PRO A 161 26.38 -26.09 1.78
CA PRO A 161 26.12 -27.54 1.73
C PRO A 161 24.63 -27.79 1.48
N THR A 162 24.28 -27.98 0.21
CA THR A 162 22.91 -27.98 -0.31
C THR A 162 22.80 -29.06 -1.39
N ARG A 163 21.58 -29.51 -1.66
CA ARG A 163 21.34 -30.40 -2.79
C ARG A 163 21.18 -29.56 -4.06
N PHE A 164 22.01 -29.85 -5.05
CA PHE A 164 21.96 -29.19 -6.35
C PHE A 164 20.66 -29.51 -7.09
N VAL A 165 19.91 -28.46 -7.43
CA VAL A 165 18.69 -28.45 -8.22
C VAL A 165 18.91 -27.50 -9.41
N PRO A 166 19.34 -28.03 -10.58
CA PRO A 166 19.72 -27.20 -11.72
C PRO A 166 18.57 -26.39 -12.31
N ASP A 167 17.33 -26.84 -12.11
CA ASP A 167 16.12 -26.21 -12.65
C ASP A 167 15.16 -25.88 -11.50
N GLY A 168 15.38 -24.72 -10.89
CA GLY A 168 14.53 -24.22 -9.80
C GLY A 168 13.06 -24.05 -10.20
N VAL A 169 12.77 -23.85 -11.49
CA VAL A 169 11.41 -23.71 -12.00
C VAL A 169 10.66 -25.04 -11.91
N LYS A 170 11.26 -26.11 -12.41
CA LYS A 170 10.67 -27.46 -12.31
C LYS A 170 10.47 -27.89 -10.86
N ALA A 171 11.39 -27.50 -9.98
CA ALA A 171 11.28 -27.74 -8.54
C ALA A 171 10.07 -27.00 -7.94
N LEU A 172 9.91 -25.71 -8.23
CA LEU A 172 8.74 -24.94 -7.79
C LEU A 172 7.42 -25.49 -8.36
N GLU A 173 7.40 -25.93 -9.61
CA GLU A 173 6.21 -26.59 -10.21
C GLU A 173 5.91 -27.94 -9.58
N GLN A 174 6.93 -28.67 -9.12
CA GLN A 174 6.72 -29.89 -8.34
C GLN A 174 6.04 -29.58 -7.00
N LEU A 175 6.54 -28.57 -6.28
CA LEU A 175 5.90 -28.12 -5.04
C LEU A 175 4.48 -27.63 -5.29
N ALA A 176 4.25 -26.82 -6.33
CA ALA A 176 2.93 -26.33 -6.66
C ALA A 176 1.93 -27.47 -6.94
N ARG A 177 2.36 -28.55 -7.61
CA ARG A 177 1.51 -29.75 -7.81
C ARG A 177 1.11 -30.43 -6.51
N GLU A 178 1.96 -30.45 -5.49
CA GLU A 178 1.62 -31.02 -4.17
C GLU A 178 0.68 -30.12 -3.36
N LEU A 179 0.71 -28.80 -3.60
CA LEU A 179 -0.11 -27.83 -2.87
C LEU A 179 -1.48 -27.58 -3.53
N ARG A 180 -1.58 -27.62 -4.87
CA ARG A 180 -2.83 -27.37 -5.64
C ARG A 180 -4.06 -28.16 -5.19
N PRO A 181 -3.97 -29.45 -4.80
CA PRO A 181 -5.14 -30.21 -4.36
C PRO A 181 -5.73 -29.75 -3.01
N GLN A 182 -5.03 -28.90 -2.26
CA GLN A 182 -5.39 -28.53 -0.89
C GLN A 182 -6.32 -27.31 -0.85
N HIS A 183 -7.61 -27.51 -1.11
CA HIS A 183 -8.58 -26.41 -1.18
C HIS A 183 -9.05 -25.84 0.18
N THR A 184 -8.58 -26.39 1.31
CA THR A 184 -9.04 -25.96 2.65
C THR A 184 -8.38 -24.69 3.16
N TRP A 185 -7.20 -24.35 2.66
CA TRP A 185 -6.42 -23.18 3.10
C TRP A 185 -5.84 -22.36 1.94
N VAL A 186 -5.78 -22.90 0.73
CA VAL A 186 -5.32 -22.18 -0.46
C VAL A 186 -6.36 -22.25 -1.58
N GLU A 187 -6.75 -21.08 -2.09
CA GLU A 187 -7.67 -20.98 -3.22
C GLU A 187 -6.97 -21.29 -4.55
N ARG A 188 -5.71 -20.82 -4.70
CA ARG A 188 -4.94 -20.93 -5.94
C ARG A 188 -3.44 -20.99 -5.68
N VAL A 189 -2.73 -21.80 -6.46
CA VAL A 189 -1.26 -21.88 -6.46
C VAL A 189 -0.75 -21.75 -7.89
N ASP A 190 -0.03 -20.66 -8.14
CA ASP A 190 0.58 -20.33 -9.42
C ASP A 190 2.10 -20.17 -9.27
N VAL A 191 2.86 -20.58 -10.28
CA VAL A 191 4.32 -20.40 -10.32
C VAL A 191 4.64 -19.29 -11.31
N PHE A 192 5.29 -18.24 -10.82
CA PHE A 192 5.75 -17.12 -11.65
C PHE A 192 7.27 -17.04 -11.63
N LEU A 193 7.87 -16.82 -12.80
CA LEU A 193 9.31 -16.61 -12.93
C LEU A 193 9.64 -15.15 -12.76
N ARG A 194 10.71 -14.90 -11.99
CA ARG A 194 11.33 -13.58 -11.81
C ARG A 194 11.65 -12.90 -13.14
N GLU A 195 11.98 -13.67 -14.18
CA GLU A 195 12.22 -13.19 -15.55
C GLU A 195 11.01 -12.54 -16.23
N LYS A 196 9.79 -12.68 -15.68
CA LYS A 196 8.60 -11.96 -16.14
C LYS A 196 8.35 -10.63 -15.43
N ALA A 197 9.38 -10.02 -14.83
CA ALA A 197 9.36 -8.65 -14.32
C ALA A 197 8.32 -8.36 -13.21
N LEU A 198 7.99 -9.35 -12.38
CA LEU A 198 6.99 -9.21 -11.31
C LEU A 198 7.56 -9.10 -9.89
N ASN A 199 8.85 -8.79 -9.74
CA ASN A 199 9.42 -8.43 -8.43
C ASN A 199 10.59 -7.44 -8.55
N SER A 200 10.30 -6.27 -9.11
CA SER A 200 10.95 -5.03 -8.68
C SER A 200 9.82 -4.17 -8.13
N ALA A 201 10.09 -3.25 -7.20
CA ALA A 201 9.16 -2.18 -6.89
C ALA A 201 8.61 -1.63 -8.22
N PHE A 202 7.36 -1.95 -8.59
CA PHE A 202 6.87 -1.96 -9.99
C PHE A 202 6.75 -0.56 -10.62
N THR A 203 7.40 0.45 -10.06
CA THR A 203 7.56 1.78 -10.63
C THR A 203 8.89 2.48 -10.28
N GLY A 204 9.86 1.78 -9.68
CA GLY A 204 11.14 2.34 -9.23
C GLY A 204 11.12 3.06 -7.89
N GLY A 205 10.07 2.85 -7.08
CA GLY A 205 9.97 3.38 -5.71
C GLY A 205 10.92 2.70 -4.71
N LEU A 206 10.84 3.13 -3.44
CA LEU A 206 11.61 2.50 -2.35
C LEU A 206 11.08 1.11 -2.01
N SER A 207 11.99 0.17 -1.72
CA SER A 207 11.62 -1.10 -1.09
C SER A 207 11.19 -0.87 0.35
N SER A 208 10.33 -1.75 0.89
CA SER A 208 9.96 -1.73 2.30
C SER A 208 11.20 -1.80 3.21
N TYR A 209 12.20 -2.60 2.82
CA TYR A 209 13.47 -2.67 3.53
C TYR A 209 14.21 -1.33 3.57
N ALA A 210 14.35 -0.64 2.43
CA ALA A 210 15.00 0.66 2.39
C ALA A 210 14.26 1.71 3.23
N VAL A 211 12.91 1.74 3.20
CA VAL A 211 12.12 2.63 4.06
C VAL A 211 12.34 2.33 5.53
N THR A 212 12.38 1.05 5.92
CA THR A 212 12.68 0.65 7.31
C THR A 212 14.06 1.12 7.73
N LEU A 213 15.09 0.96 6.88
CA LEU A 213 16.44 1.44 7.19
C LEU A 213 16.49 2.97 7.36
N LEU A 214 15.80 3.73 6.51
CA LEU A 214 15.70 5.18 6.64
C LEU A 214 15.04 5.61 7.97
N ALA A 215 13.97 4.90 8.36
CA ALA A 215 13.26 5.17 9.60
C ALA A 215 14.11 4.82 10.83
N VAL A 216 14.74 3.64 10.83
CA VAL A 216 15.66 3.22 11.90
C VAL A 216 16.84 4.18 12.03
N PHE A 217 17.44 4.59 10.91
CA PHE A 217 18.54 5.55 10.90
C PHE A 217 18.14 6.88 11.55
N LEU A 218 16.98 7.43 11.18
CA LEU A 218 16.46 8.67 11.74
C LEU A 218 16.22 8.55 13.25
N MET A 219 15.61 7.45 13.70
CA MET A 219 15.33 7.20 15.11
C MET A 219 16.61 7.08 15.93
N GLU A 220 17.62 6.37 15.42
CA GLU A 220 18.92 6.23 16.10
C GLU A 220 19.67 7.57 16.14
N MET A 221 19.63 8.35 15.06
CA MET A 221 20.22 9.70 15.03
C MET A 221 19.61 10.60 16.12
N GLN A 222 18.28 10.64 16.21
CA GLN A 222 17.58 11.43 17.25
C GLN A 222 17.86 10.93 18.66
N ARG A 223 17.97 9.61 18.88
CA ARG A 223 18.35 9.05 20.19
C ARG A 223 19.72 9.54 20.63
N HIS A 224 20.69 9.59 19.72
CA HIS A 224 22.02 10.11 20.01
C HIS A 224 22.01 11.61 20.33
N GLU A 225 21.21 12.41 19.62
CA GLU A 225 21.05 13.85 19.91
C GLU A 225 20.36 14.10 21.27
N ASP A 226 19.35 13.31 21.64
CA ASP A 226 18.67 13.42 22.93
C ASP A 226 19.61 13.10 24.11
N GLU A 227 20.46 12.08 23.98
CA GLU A 227 21.46 11.70 24.99
C GLU A 227 22.51 12.80 25.23
N GLU A 228 22.84 13.58 24.20
CA GLU A 228 23.76 14.72 24.31
C GLU A 228 23.08 15.96 24.92
N ASN A 229 21.78 16.14 24.70
CA ASN A 229 21.00 17.32 25.11
C ASN A 229 20.29 17.18 26.46
N GLU A 230 20.33 16.02 27.13
CA GLU A 230 19.70 15.75 28.44
C GLU A 230 20.24 16.60 29.62
N SER A 231 21.13 17.57 29.35
CA SER A 231 21.70 18.49 30.34
C SER A 231 20.88 19.76 30.60
N ASP A 232 19.88 20.10 29.77
CA ASP A 232 19.07 21.30 29.95
C ASP A 232 17.62 20.97 30.37
N GLY A 233 17.31 21.32 31.63
CA GLY A 233 16.04 20.97 32.29
C GLY A 233 14.81 21.58 31.61
N GLU A 234 14.04 20.73 30.91
CA GLU A 234 12.81 21.13 30.23
C GLU A 234 11.61 21.25 31.20
N LEU A 235 10.89 22.38 31.12
CA LEU A 235 9.62 22.63 31.80
C LEU A 235 8.54 21.67 31.27
N LYS A 236 8.31 20.55 31.97
CA LYS A 236 7.26 19.59 31.63
C LYS A 236 5.86 20.23 31.75
N LEU A 237 5.23 20.51 30.61
CA LEU A 237 3.78 20.68 30.52
C LEU A 237 3.08 19.45 31.12
N LYS A 238 1.89 19.65 31.70
CA LYS A 238 0.99 18.57 32.17
C LYS A 238 0.39 17.81 30.97
N GLU A 239 1.24 17.12 30.23
CA GLU A 239 0.87 16.22 29.13
C GLU A 239 0.72 14.80 29.70
N THR A 240 -0.33 14.08 29.29
CA THR A 240 -0.46 12.65 29.64
C THR A 240 0.62 11.83 28.92
N SER A 241 0.95 10.63 29.44
CA SER A 241 1.93 9.75 28.77
C SER A 241 1.50 9.44 27.32
N GLY A 242 0.22 9.17 27.09
CA GLY A 242 -0.29 8.84 25.76
C GLY A 242 -0.22 10.00 24.77
N GLU A 243 -0.49 11.24 25.20
CA GLU A 243 -0.33 12.43 24.35
C GLU A 243 1.12 12.67 23.97
N ARG A 244 2.05 12.46 24.92
CA ARG A 244 3.49 12.56 24.67
C ARG A 244 3.95 11.52 23.64
N ASP A 245 3.52 10.27 23.78
CA ASP A 245 3.89 9.19 22.87
C ASP A 245 3.31 9.44 21.47
N ALA A 246 2.06 9.89 21.38
CA ALA A 246 1.45 10.34 20.14
C ALA A 246 2.25 11.47 19.50
N ARG A 247 2.57 12.52 20.25
CA ARG A 247 3.35 13.65 19.75
C ARG A 247 4.72 13.23 19.24
N LYS A 248 5.44 12.36 19.97
CA LYS A 248 6.74 11.81 19.54
C LYS A 248 6.60 11.01 18.24
N LEU A 249 5.61 10.12 18.15
CA LEU A 249 5.37 9.32 16.96
C LEU A 249 5.04 10.20 15.73
N GLY A 250 4.17 11.19 15.91
CA GLY A 250 3.84 12.12 14.83
C GLY A 250 5.00 13.05 14.45
N GLN A 251 5.85 13.41 15.42
CA GLN A 251 7.06 14.19 15.15
C GLN A 251 8.05 13.38 14.31
N LEU A 252 8.29 12.12 14.67
CA LEU A 252 9.11 11.20 13.88
C LEU A 252 8.65 11.10 12.42
N LEU A 253 7.32 11.05 12.17
CA LEU A 253 6.78 11.04 10.81
C LEU A 253 7.06 12.36 10.08
N LEU A 254 6.87 13.51 10.75
CA LEU A 254 7.14 14.82 10.15
C LEU A 254 8.62 14.99 9.83
N ASP A 255 9.50 14.63 10.77
CA ASP A 255 10.95 14.68 10.60
C ASP A 255 11.39 13.77 9.47
N PHE A 256 10.81 12.57 9.35
CA PHE A 256 11.09 11.66 8.24
C PHE A 256 10.73 12.28 6.88
N LEU A 257 9.54 12.86 6.77
CA LEU A 257 9.06 13.49 5.54
C LEU A 257 9.86 14.75 5.19
N GLU A 258 10.19 15.57 6.18
CA GLU A 258 10.97 16.79 6.01
C GLU A 258 12.42 16.47 5.64
N TYR A 259 13.07 15.63 6.43
CA TYR A 259 14.48 15.31 6.24
C TYR A 259 14.71 14.66 4.88
N TYR A 260 14.00 13.57 4.56
CA TYR A 260 14.20 12.86 3.31
C TYR A 260 13.48 13.51 2.10
N GLY A 261 12.46 14.35 2.32
CA GLY A 261 11.77 15.06 1.24
C GLY A 261 12.42 16.38 0.85
N MET A 262 13.11 17.05 1.78
CA MET A 262 13.53 18.45 1.60
C MET A 262 15.00 18.71 1.96
N SER A 263 15.51 18.09 3.03
CA SER A 263 16.82 18.46 3.60
C SER A 263 17.98 17.54 3.19
N PHE A 264 17.71 16.28 2.87
CA PHE A 264 18.72 15.27 2.57
C PHE A 264 19.34 15.48 1.18
N ASP A 265 20.66 15.68 1.09
CA ASP A 265 21.35 15.84 -0.19
C ASP A 265 21.75 14.49 -0.82
N TYR A 266 20.84 13.94 -1.63
CA TYR A 266 21.02 12.70 -2.39
C TYR A 266 22.17 12.70 -3.41
N ARG A 267 22.88 13.82 -3.63
CA ARG A 267 24.01 13.88 -4.57
C ARG A 267 25.34 13.56 -3.91
N ILE A 268 25.47 13.87 -2.63
CA ILE A 268 26.74 13.84 -1.92
C ILE A 268 26.69 13.04 -0.63
N THR A 269 25.52 12.53 -0.24
CA THR A 269 25.32 11.94 1.08
C THR A 269 24.93 10.47 1.00
N GLY A 270 25.66 9.62 1.73
CA GLY A 270 25.34 8.22 1.99
C GLY A 270 25.02 7.98 3.46
N LEU A 271 24.27 6.91 3.73
CA LEU A 271 23.87 6.49 5.06
C LEU A 271 24.50 5.14 5.41
N SER A 272 24.98 4.99 6.63
CA SER A 272 25.43 3.71 7.16
C SER A 272 24.75 3.39 8.47
N LEU A 273 24.15 2.20 8.53
CA LEU A 273 23.59 1.61 9.75
C LEU A 273 24.54 0.58 10.39
N LYS A 274 25.76 0.44 9.87
CA LYS A 274 26.76 -0.49 10.42
C LYS A 274 27.23 0.02 11.77
N PRO A 275 27.25 -0.80 12.85
CA PRO A 275 27.65 -0.34 14.18
C PRO A 275 29.01 0.35 14.22
N GLU A 276 29.98 -0.12 13.43
CA GLU A 276 31.33 0.42 13.34
C GLU A 276 31.45 1.75 12.58
N ALA A 277 30.43 2.12 11.81
CA ALA A 277 30.44 3.28 10.94
C ALA A 277 29.06 3.94 10.87
N PHE A 278 28.30 3.93 11.97
CA PHE A 278 26.95 4.48 11.99
C PHE A 278 27.00 5.98 11.72
N GLY A 279 26.15 6.45 10.81
CA GLY A 279 25.99 7.87 10.53
C GLY A 279 25.98 8.22 9.04
N VAL A 280 26.11 9.51 8.80
CA VAL A 280 26.11 10.12 7.48
C VAL A 280 27.54 10.23 6.96
N TYR A 281 27.78 9.89 5.69
CA TYR A 281 29.09 10.01 5.05
C TYR A 281 29.02 10.65 3.67
N ALA A 282 30.13 11.24 3.21
CA ALA A 282 30.23 11.83 1.90
C ALA A 282 30.42 10.76 0.81
N LEU A 283 29.58 10.79 -0.24
CA LEU A 283 29.70 9.89 -1.38
C LEU A 283 30.98 10.16 -2.17
N ALA A 284 31.57 9.08 -2.69
CA ALA A 284 32.73 9.18 -3.55
C ALA A 284 32.39 9.94 -4.87
N PRO A 285 33.29 10.78 -5.40
CA PRO A 285 32.98 11.65 -6.55
C PRO A 285 32.48 10.92 -7.80
N HIS A 286 32.91 9.67 -8.01
CA HIS A 286 32.49 8.85 -9.15
C HIS A 286 31.03 8.39 -9.08
N LEU A 287 30.40 8.44 -7.90
CA LEU A 287 28.96 8.19 -7.72
C LEU A 287 28.12 9.43 -8.09
N SER A 288 28.74 10.61 -8.07
CA SER A 288 28.10 11.89 -8.37
C SER A 288 28.44 12.43 -9.76
N ILE A 289 29.56 11.99 -10.37
CA ILE A 289 30.08 12.51 -11.65
C ILE A 289 30.67 11.36 -12.49
N THR A 290 30.33 11.31 -13.78
CA THR A 290 30.99 10.46 -14.77
C THR A 290 31.43 11.29 -15.97
N ASN A 291 32.69 11.15 -16.41
CA ASN A 291 33.27 11.93 -17.53
C ASN A 291 33.04 13.47 -17.42
N GLY A 292 33.06 14.00 -16.19
CA GLY A 292 32.81 15.43 -15.93
C GLY A 292 31.34 15.86 -15.98
N LEU A 293 30.40 14.94 -16.24
CA LEU A 293 28.96 15.19 -16.21
C LEU A 293 28.35 14.70 -14.89
N PRO A 294 27.45 15.47 -14.26
CA PRO A 294 26.77 15.04 -13.05
C PRO A 294 25.87 13.84 -13.32
N LEU A 295 25.96 12.84 -12.46
CA LEU A 295 25.07 11.69 -12.43
C LEU A 295 23.74 12.07 -11.77
N MET A 296 22.71 11.29 -12.06
CA MET A 296 21.44 11.41 -11.33
C MET A 296 21.67 11.11 -9.84
N PRO A 297 21.03 11.86 -8.92
CA PRO A 297 21.10 11.57 -7.50
C PRO A 297 20.63 10.15 -7.21
N GLN A 298 21.25 9.52 -6.22
CA GLN A 298 20.96 8.14 -5.84
C GLN A 298 20.84 8.07 -4.31
N LEU A 299 19.89 7.27 -3.83
CA LEU A 299 19.85 6.93 -2.42
C LEU A 299 20.87 5.82 -2.17
N VAL A 300 21.81 6.09 -1.26
CA VAL A 300 22.85 5.13 -0.88
C VAL A 300 22.71 4.82 0.60
N ILE A 301 22.39 3.56 0.90
CA ILE A 301 22.29 3.04 2.26
C ILE A 301 23.17 1.79 2.32
N ASP A 302 24.20 1.82 3.16
CA ASP A 302 25.03 0.65 3.43
C ASP A 302 24.19 -0.38 4.18
N ASP A 303 24.01 -1.54 3.57
CA ASP A 303 23.25 -2.64 4.14
C ASP A 303 23.92 -3.17 5.43
N PRO A 304 23.26 -3.08 6.60
CA PRO A 304 23.86 -3.50 7.87
C PRO A 304 24.03 -5.03 7.99
N VAL A 305 23.33 -5.81 7.16
CA VAL A 305 23.44 -7.28 7.16
C VAL A 305 24.64 -7.73 6.31
N TYR A 306 25.11 -6.89 5.39
CA TYR A 306 26.19 -7.23 4.48
C TYR A 306 27.57 -7.01 5.12
N GLN A 307 28.20 -8.11 5.55
CA GLN A 307 29.45 -8.11 6.29
C GLN A 307 30.67 -7.78 5.41
N ASN A 308 30.70 -8.22 4.15
CA ASN A 308 31.91 -8.20 3.32
C ASN A 308 31.84 -7.15 2.20
N GLY A 309 32.07 -5.88 2.55
CA GLY A 309 32.14 -4.77 1.59
C GLY A 309 30.95 -3.82 1.68
N GLN A 310 30.69 -3.10 0.58
CA GLN A 310 29.59 -2.14 0.47
C GLN A 310 28.49 -2.70 -0.43
N HIS A 311 27.29 -2.84 0.12
CA HIS A 311 26.09 -3.20 -0.64
C HIS A 311 25.05 -2.11 -0.41
N ASN A 312 24.61 -1.45 -1.49
CA ASN A 312 23.59 -0.41 -1.40
C ASN A 312 22.20 -1.04 -1.32
N ALA A 313 21.59 -1.03 -0.13
CA ALA A 313 20.24 -1.54 0.11
C ALA A 313 19.15 -0.80 -0.68
N ALA A 314 19.45 0.42 -1.16
CA ALA A 314 18.55 1.25 -1.95
C ALA A 314 18.84 1.23 -3.46
N ALA A 315 19.71 0.33 -3.96
CA ALA A 315 20.09 0.27 -5.37
C ALA A 315 18.90 0.10 -6.34
N GLY A 316 17.78 -0.47 -5.88
CA GLY A 316 16.55 -0.61 -6.66
C GLY A 316 15.69 0.66 -6.80
N ALA A 317 16.02 1.74 -6.10
CA ALA A 317 15.22 2.98 -6.05
C ALA A 317 15.51 3.92 -7.22
N PHE A 318 15.30 3.46 -8.46
CA PHE A 318 15.65 4.23 -9.67
C PHE A 318 14.70 5.40 -9.99
N ALA A 319 13.53 5.50 -9.34
CA ALA A 319 12.61 6.63 -9.48
C ALA A 319 12.69 7.62 -8.31
N LEU A 320 13.91 7.89 -7.83
CA LEU A 320 14.17 8.70 -6.64
C LEU A 320 13.46 10.07 -6.66
N ALA A 321 13.44 10.78 -7.80
CA ALA A 321 12.75 12.07 -7.90
C ALA A 321 11.26 11.98 -7.53
N ARG A 322 10.58 10.87 -7.89
CA ARG A 322 9.18 10.63 -7.52
C ARG A 322 9.03 10.32 -6.04
N VAL A 323 10.00 9.62 -5.46
CA VAL A 323 10.04 9.32 -4.02
C VAL A 323 10.18 10.61 -3.23
N VAL A 324 11.18 11.44 -3.55
CA VAL A 324 11.43 12.73 -2.89
C VAL A 324 10.20 13.63 -2.98
N ALA A 325 9.61 13.76 -4.18
CA ALA A 325 8.39 14.54 -4.35
C ALA A 325 7.21 13.97 -3.54
N ALA A 326 7.09 12.65 -3.38
CA ALA A 326 6.04 12.06 -2.55
C ALA A 326 6.23 12.37 -1.07
N LEU A 327 7.47 12.35 -0.57
CA LEU A 327 7.81 12.70 0.82
C LEU A 327 7.54 14.19 1.09
N GLU A 328 8.01 15.07 0.21
CA GLU A 328 7.76 16.53 0.28
C GLU A 328 6.25 16.83 0.26
N ASN A 329 5.52 16.25 -0.69
CA ASN A 329 4.07 16.41 -0.76
C ASN A 329 3.37 15.88 0.49
N GLY A 330 3.85 14.76 1.05
CA GLY A 330 3.35 14.19 2.30
C GLY A 330 3.52 15.15 3.48
N TYR A 331 4.69 15.78 3.59
CA TYR A 331 4.97 16.79 4.62
C TYR A 331 3.96 17.94 4.55
N TYR A 332 3.82 18.56 3.37
CA TYR A 332 2.90 19.68 3.18
C TYR A 332 1.44 19.29 3.36
N ALA A 333 1.04 18.09 2.94
CA ALA A 333 -0.33 17.60 3.10
C ALA A 333 -0.70 17.40 4.58
N LEU A 334 0.25 16.96 5.41
CA LEU A 334 0.05 16.90 6.87
C LEU A 334 0.00 18.30 7.49
N TRP A 335 1.00 19.13 7.19
CA TRP A 335 1.16 20.45 7.81
C TRP A 335 -0.02 21.38 7.53
N PHE A 336 -0.52 21.36 6.29
CA PHE A 336 -1.64 22.19 5.83
C PHE A 336 -2.95 21.42 5.72
N HIS A 337 -3.09 20.31 6.46
CA HIS A 337 -4.25 19.45 6.40
C HIS A 337 -5.57 20.24 6.58
N ARG A 338 -6.50 20.02 5.65
CA ARG A 338 -7.90 20.44 5.76
C ARG A 338 -8.80 19.20 5.66
N PRO A 339 -9.72 18.99 6.62
CA PRO A 339 -10.58 17.82 6.60
C PRO A 339 -11.50 17.84 5.37
N THR A 340 -11.60 16.71 4.69
CA THR A 340 -12.57 16.48 3.61
C THR A 340 -13.27 15.15 3.82
N GLN A 341 -14.33 14.88 3.05
CA GLN A 341 -14.98 13.56 3.09
C GLN A 341 -14.06 12.41 2.62
N PHE A 342 -13.00 12.71 1.87
CA PHE A 342 -12.04 11.71 1.37
C PHE A 342 -10.84 11.54 2.30
N THR A 343 -10.46 12.64 2.97
CA THR A 343 -9.34 12.74 3.90
C THR A 343 -9.84 13.34 5.22
N PRO A 344 -10.56 12.56 6.04
CA PRO A 344 -11.24 13.08 7.24
C PRO A 344 -10.30 13.45 8.38
N THR A 345 -9.04 13.02 8.32
CA THR A 345 -8.00 13.25 9.33
C THR A 345 -6.65 13.48 8.65
N PRO A 346 -5.63 14.04 9.36
CA PRO A 346 -4.30 14.25 8.80
C PRO A 346 -3.67 12.98 8.20
N LEU A 347 -3.73 11.84 8.88
CA LEU A 347 -3.13 10.59 8.39
C LEU A 347 -3.78 10.10 7.09
N CYS A 348 -5.07 10.40 6.88
CA CYS A 348 -5.76 10.05 5.63
C CYS A 348 -5.24 10.81 4.40
N GLN A 349 -4.40 11.83 4.57
CA GLN A 349 -3.66 12.44 3.45
C GLN A 349 -2.57 11.52 2.90
N LEU A 350 -2.04 10.62 3.75
CA LEU A 350 -0.98 9.69 3.39
C LEU A 350 -1.52 8.29 3.12
N LEU A 351 -2.56 7.87 3.84
CA LEU A 351 -3.13 6.53 3.73
C LEU A 351 -4.42 6.52 2.91
N HIS A 352 -4.40 5.78 1.80
CA HIS A 352 -5.60 5.50 1.03
C HIS A 352 -6.33 4.27 1.60
N TRP A 353 -7.56 4.45 2.11
CA TRP A 353 -8.27 3.40 2.86
C TRP A 353 -9.25 2.57 2.04
N SER A 354 -9.39 2.83 0.73
CA SER A 354 -10.31 2.05 -0.13
C SER A 354 -9.91 0.58 -0.32
N GLY A 355 -8.66 0.22 0.02
CA GLY A 355 -8.08 -1.11 -0.15
C GLY A 355 -8.16 -2.01 1.10
N HIS A 356 -8.43 -1.46 2.28
CA HIS A 356 -8.55 -2.24 3.53
C HIS A 356 -9.93 -2.91 3.69
N GLN A 357 -10.67 -3.12 2.60
CA GLN A 357 -11.84 -4.00 2.65
C GLN A 357 -11.33 -5.44 2.81
N ALA A 358 -11.04 -5.82 4.05
CA ALA A 358 -11.28 -7.18 4.49
C ALA A 358 -12.68 -7.51 3.97
N GLN A 359 -12.75 -8.47 3.04
CA GLN A 359 -14.01 -9.07 2.64
C GLN A 359 -14.74 -9.37 3.94
N ASN A 360 -15.87 -8.69 4.16
CA ASN A 360 -16.69 -8.93 5.34
C ASN A 360 -16.91 -10.44 5.41
N ALA A 361 -16.39 -11.09 6.44
CA ALA A 361 -16.52 -12.52 6.74
C ALA A 361 -17.97 -12.93 7.07
N ASN A 362 -18.97 -12.22 6.53
CA ASN A 362 -20.39 -12.39 6.77
C ASN A 362 -21.23 -12.47 5.49
N THR A 363 -20.63 -12.68 4.33
CA THR A 363 -21.38 -13.20 3.17
C THR A 363 -21.29 -14.72 3.18
N PRO A 364 -22.36 -15.45 3.55
CA PRO A 364 -22.42 -16.88 3.31
C PRO A 364 -22.41 -17.09 1.79
N SER A 365 -21.37 -17.77 1.29
CA SER A 365 -21.33 -18.34 -0.07
C SER A 365 -22.23 -19.56 -0.15
#